data_AF-A0A0K2UCW5-F1
#
_entry.id   AF-A0A0K2UCW5-F1
#
_cell.length_a   1.000
_cell.length_b   1.000
_cell.length_c   1.000
_cell.angle_alpha   90.00
_cell.angle_beta   90.00
_cell.angle_gamma   90.00
#
_symmetry.space_group_name_H-M   'P 1'
#
loop_
_entity.id
_entity.type
_entity.pdbx_description
1 polymer ?
#
loop_
_entity_poly.entity_id
_entity_poly.type
_entity_poly.pdbx_seq_one_letter_code
_entity_poly.pdbx_strand_id
1 'polypeptide(L)'
;MLPDATYKEAFTRSFVMHYSRVSHTLSQSSNSDRLSNRVVHVSVQLFSNKKLALSMTENFQLLHVMVSSLVYNMMSKVLIKCTLHSPRSDHMVVDCMNHITKDHCYWPLVSDLSNVLSHQPIALKFMSDNGLLSMWFGFLQMLQGMNVNERELDAHIEFEPSTYYASFSAELEASASPMWALISHLKNKETGQYTANVIKHCVVALMEWFKVNNFTSPNQDLHA
;
A
#
# COMPACT_ATOMS: atom_id res chain seq x y z
N MET A 1 -4.19 28.21 2.42
CA MET A 1 -2.76 27.88 2.62
C MET A 1 -2.31 28.42 3.96
N LEU A 2 -1.49 27.67 4.71
CA LEU A 2 -0.83 28.18 5.93
C LEU A 2 0.15 29.31 5.54
N PRO A 3 -0.06 30.56 6.00
CA PRO A 3 0.67 31.72 5.50
C PRO A 3 2.09 31.84 6.05
N ASP A 4 2.34 31.28 7.24
CA ASP A 4 3.65 31.32 7.89
C ASP A 4 4.49 30.07 7.57
N ALA A 5 5.67 30.28 7.00
CA ALA A 5 6.54 29.19 6.53
C ALA A 5 7.13 28.38 7.69
N THR A 6 7.50 29.05 8.79
CA THR A 6 8.08 28.40 9.98
C THR A 6 7.05 27.51 10.67
N TYR A 7 5.83 27.99 10.84
CA TYR A 7 4.71 27.21 11.35
C TYR A 7 4.41 26.04 10.43
N LYS A 8 4.37 26.25 9.11
CA LYS A 8 4.11 25.16 8.16
C LYS A 8 5.16 24.05 8.28
N GLU A 9 6.44 24.39 8.39
CA GLU A 9 7.50 23.41 8.56
C GLU A 9 7.38 22.67 9.92
N ALA A 10 7.22 23.41 11.02
CA ALA A 10 7.06 22.83 12.35
C ALA A 10 5.84 21.93 12.45
N PHE A 11 4.72 22.33 11.84
CA PHE A 11 3.49 21.57 11.80
C PHE A 11 3.65 20.30 10.94
N THR A 12 4.26 20.40 9.76
CA THR A 12 4.55 19.21 8.94
C THR A 12 5.44 18.22 9.68
N ARG A 13 6.52 18.69 10.32
CA ARG A 13 7.38 17.85 11.14
C ARG A 13 6.58 17.15 12.24
N SER A 14 5.75 17.90 12.97
CA SER A 14 4.89 17.33 14.01
C SER A 14 3.94 16.28 13.45
N PHE A 15 3.33 16.54 12.30
CA PHE A 15 2.46 15.60 11.60
C PHE A 15 3.18 14.29 11.26
N VAL A 16 4.41 14.36 10.71
CA VAL A 16 5.24 13.19 10.41
C VAL A 16 5.56 12.39 11.68
N MET A 17 5.95 13.05 12.77
CA MET A 17 6.24 12.38 14.05
C MET A 17 5.01 11.68 14.65
N HIS A 18 3.81 12.15 14.33
CA HIS A 18 2.54 11.58 14.82
C HIS A 18 1.84 10.68 13.80
N TYR A 19 2.41 10.45 12.63
CA TYR A 19 1.75 9.76 11.52
C TYR A 19 1.30 8.33 11.89
N SER A 20 2.13 7.60 12.65
CA SER A 20 1.77 6.28 13.20
C SER A 20 0.55 6.32 14.14
N ARG A 21 0.38 7.41 14.91
CA ARG A 21 -0.82 7.59 15.76
C ARG A 21 -2.04 7.94 14.91
N VAL A 22 -1.87 8.71 13.84
CA VAL A 22 -2.93 9.00 12.87
C VAL A 22 -3.44 7.70 12.24
N SER A 23 -2.53 6.84 11.76
CA SER A 23 -2.93 5.54 11.19
C SER A 23 -3.60 4.62 12.21
N HIS A 24 -3.09 4.59 13.45
CA HIS A 24 -3.75 3.85 14.52
C HIS A 24 -5.17 4.35 14.77
N THR A 25 -5.36 5.66 14.85
CA THR A 25 -6.68 6.28 15.08
C THR A 25 -7.65 6.00 13.93
N LEU A 26 -7.17 6.09 12.69
CA LEU A 26 -7.95 5.72 11.50
C LEU A 26 -8.38 4.25 11.55
N SER A 27 -7.50 3.35 11.97
CA SER A 27 -7.81 1.91 12.07
C SER A 27 -8.86 1.55 13.13
N GLN A 28 -9.14 2.45 14.07
CA GLN A 28 -10.10 2.25 15.16
C GLN A 28 -11.38 3.11 15.02
N SER A 29 -11.43 3.99 14.02
CA SER A 29 -12.53 4.94 13.87
C SER A 29 -13.78 4.23 13.35
N SER A 30 -14.92 4.47 14.01
CA SER A 30 -16.25 4.14 13.50
C SER A 30 -16.82 5.18 12.54
N ASN A 31 -16.11 6.29 12.32
CA ASN A 31 -16.47 7.37 11.40
C ASN A 31 -15.30 7.62 10.45
N SER A 32 -14.95 6.59 9.67
CA SER A 32 -13.81 6.58 8.75
C SER A 32 -13.92 7.70 7.73
N ASP A 33 -15.08 7.89 7.09
CA ASP A 33 -15.28 8.88 6.03
C ASP A 33 -14.86 10.30 6.46
N ARG A 34 -15.39 10.80 7.58
CA ARG A 34 -15.09 12.18 8.01
C ARG A 34 -13.65 12.34 8.45
N LEU A 35 -13.10 11.34 9.14
CA LEU A 35 -11.73 11.39 9.64
C LEU A 35 -10.73 11.29 8.48
N SER A 36 -10.92 10.34 7.57
CA SER A 36 -10.10 10.12 6.38
C SER A 36 -10.04 11.39 5.52
N ASN A 37 -11.19 12.00 5.21
CA ASN A 37 -11.24 13.24 4.42
C ASN A 37 -10.46 14.39 5.09
N ARG A 38 -10.60 14.55 6.42
CA ARG A 38 -9.86 15.59 7.16
C ARG A 38 -8.36 15.36 7.14
N VAL A 39 -7.92 14.12 7.33
CA VAL A 39 -6.50 13.75 7.28
C VAL A 39 -5.94 14.07 5.89
N VAL A 40 -6.61 13.65 4.82
CA VAL A 40 -6.19 13.93 3.44
C VAL A 40 -6.13 15.43 3.15
N HIS A 41 -7.13 16.20 3.58
CA HIS A 41 -7.10 17.65 3.38
C HIS A 41 -5.92 18.32 4.09
N VAL A 42 -5.56 17.85 5.29
CA VAL A 42 -4.38 18.34 6.00
C VAL A 42 -3.12 17.94 5.25
N SER A 43 -2.93 16.64 4.99
CA SER A 43 -1.71 16.10 4.42
C SER A 43 -1.41 16.60 3.01
N VAL A 44 -2.42 16.80 2.16
CA VAL A 44 -2.25 17.43 0.83
C VAL A 44 -1.65 18.83 0.96
N GLN A 45 -2.08 19.63 1.95
CA GLN A 45 -1.51 20.96 2.17
C GLN A 45 -0.04 20.93 2.61
N LEU A 46 0.39 19.82 3.24
CA LEU A 46 1.75 19.64 3.75
C LEU A 46 2.67 19.03 2.68
N PHE A 47 2.28 17.91 2.07
CA PHE A 47 3.14 17.09 1.22
C PHE A 47 3.12 17.46 -0.27
N SER A 48 2.15 18.26 -0.74
CA SER A 48 2.19 18.76 -2.12
C SER A 48 3.29 19.80 -2.35
N ASN A 49 3.91 20.35 -1.29
CA ASN A 49 5.12 21.16 -1.43
C ASN A 49 6.36 20.25 -1.51
N LYS A 50 6.91 20.12 -2.72
CA LYS A 50 8.10 19.31 -3.02
C LYS A 50 9.27 19.55 -2.06
N LYS A 51 9.63 20.81 -1.79
CA LYS A 51 10.78 21.14 -0.93
C LYS A 51 10.56 20.64 0.50
N LEU A 52 9.36 20.87 1.01
CA LEU A 52 9.00 20.46 2.36
C LEU A 52 8.90 18.93 2.48
N ALA A 53 8.24 18.25 1.54
CA ALA A 53 8.14 16.79 1.52
C ALA A 53 9.52 16.12 1.38
N LEU A 54 10.42 16.69 0.58
CA LEU A 54 11.79 16.21 0.45
C LEU A 54 12.56 16.39 1.77
N SER A 55 12.47 17.55 2.42
CA SER A 55 13.08 17.77 3.74
C SER A 55 12.56 16.77 4.78
N MET A 56 11.26 16.47 4.78
CA MET A 56 10.68 15.46 5.66
C MET A 56 11.19 14.05 5.36
N THR A 57 11.40 13.73 4.08
CA THR A 57 11.97 12.46 3.65
C THR A 57 13.41 12.30 4.14
N GLU A 58 14.22 13.35 4.01
CA GLU A 58 15.64 13.32 4.35
C GLU A 58 15.90 13.38 5.87
N ASN A 59 15.13 14.19 6.59
CA ASN A 59 15.43 14.49 8.00
C ASN A 59 14.54 13.70 8.98
N PHE A 60 13.41 13.16 8.52
CA PHE A 60 12.40 12.54 9.40
C PHE A 60 11.89 11.18 8.89
N GLN A 61 12.61 10.57 7.94
CA GLN A 61 12.31 9.23 7.40
C GLN A 61 10.86 9.07 6.92
N LEU A 62 10.29 10.12 6.30
CA LEU A 62 8.88 10.19 5.90
C LEU A 62 8.39 8.90 5.23
N LEU A 63 9.14 8.39 4.25
CA LEU A 63 8.77 7.20 3.49
C LEU A 63 8.65 5.95 4.37
N HIS A 64 9.60 5.72 5.27
CA HIS A 64 9.55 4.59 6.20
C HIS A 64 8.38 4.71 7.15
N VAL A 65 8.15 5.91 7.68
CA VAL A 65 7.02 6.17 8.58
C VAL A 65 5.70 5.89 7.87
N MET A 66 5.54 6.32 6.61
CA MET A 66 4.33 6.09 5.81
C MET A 66 4.10 4.60 5.53
N VAL A 67 5.09 3.90 4.97
CA VAL A 67 4.96 2.48 4.60
C VAL A 67 4.79 1.63 5.85
N SER A 68 5.59 1.84 6.90
CA SER A 68 5.47 1.09 8.16
C SER A 68 4.10 1.30 8.82
N SER A 69 3.57 2.52 8.76
CA SER A 69 2.24 2.82 9.31
C SER A 69 1.13 2.11 8.54
N LEU A 70 1.24 2.03 7.21
CA LEU A 70 0.27 1.29 6.38
C LEU A 70 0.34 -0.21 6.67
N VAL A 71 1.54 -0.78 6.70
CA VAL A 71 1.75 -2.22 6.88
C VAL A 71 1.42 -2.67 8.30
N TYR A 72 2.08 -2.09 9.30
CA TYR A 72 2.03 -2.60 10.67
C TYR A 72 0.85 -2.09 11.48
N ASN A 73 0.35 -0.87 11.23
CA ASN A 73 -0.77 -0.35 12.01
C ASN A 73 -2.14 -0.67 11.40
N MET A 74 -2.20 -1.05 10.12
CA MET A 74 -3.46 -1.33 9.41
C MET A 74 -3.47 -2.74 8.82
N MET A 75 -2.69 -3.00 7.77
CA MET A 75 -2.88 -4.17 6.90
C MET A 75 -2.57 -5.49 7.59
N SER A 76 -1.49 -5.54 8.38
CA SER A 76 -1.12 -6.74 9.15
C SER A 76 -2.16 -7.17 10.20
N LYS A 77 -3.09 -6.30 10.59
CA LYS A 77 -4.14 -6.60 11.56
C LYS A 77 -5.37 -7.27 10.94
N VAL A 78 -5.44 -7.31 9.62
CA VAL A 78 -6.62 -7.75 8.87
C VAL A 78 -6.28 -8.90 7.92
N LEU A 79 -5.22 -9.64 8.24
CA LEU A 79 -4.79 -10.76 7.42
C LEU A 79 -5.61 -12.01 7.72
N ILE A 80 -6.10 -12.65 6.66
CA ILE A 80 -6.75 -13.96 6.64
C ILE A 80 -5.97 -14.92 5.76
N LYS A 81 -6.19 -16.21 5.94
CA LYS A 81 -5.54 -17.24 5.11
C LYS A 81 -6.07 -17.13 3.68
N CYS A 82 -5.17 -17.12 2.70
CA CYS A 82 -5.52 -17.17 1.29
C CYS A 82 -6.24 -18.49 0.97
N THR A 83 -7.37 -18.42 0.27
CA THR A 83 -8.15 -19.59 -0.16
C THR A 83 -7.80 -20.08 -1.57
N LEU A 84 -6.90 -19.37 -2.26
CA LEU A 84 -6.53 -19.66 -3.65
C LEU A 84 -5.77 -21.01 -3.77
N HIS A 85 -6.20 -21.85 -4.72
CA HIS A 85 -5.56 -23.09 -5.24
C HIS A 85 -5.30 -24.27 -4.27
N SER A 86 -5.10 -24.08 -2.95
CA SER A 86 -4.93 -25.19 -2.02
C SER A 86 -5.09 -24.79 -0.55
N PRO A 87 -5.76 -25.61 0.31
CA PRO A 87 -5.79 -25.39 1.76
C PRO A 87 -4.41 -25.45 2.45
N ARG A 88 -3.35 -25.84 1.72
CA ARG A 88 -1.96 -25.94 2.20
C ARG A 88 -1.10 -24.69 1.97
N SER A 89 -1.60 -23.62 1.33
CA SER A 89 -0.85 -22.37 1.23
C SER A 89 -0.78 -21.68 2.59
N ASP A 90 0.40 -21.30 3.07
CA ASP A 90 0.55 -20.45 4.27
C ASP A 90 0.49 -18.95 3.91
N HIS A 91 0.05 -18.62 2.70
CA HIS A 91 -0.09 -17.25 2.23
C HIS A 91 -1.22 -16.54 2.98
N MET A 92 -0.93 -15.34 3.48
CA MET A 92 -1.88 -14.50 4.19
C MET A 92 -2.22 -13.28 3.34
N VAL A 93 -3.51 -13.00 3.21
CA VAL A 93 -4.04 -11.90 2.39
C VAL A 93 -4.91 -10.98 3.22
N VAL A 94 -5.05 -9.74 2.78
CA VAL A 94 -5.96 -8.77 3.40
C VAL A 94 -7.41 -9.23 3.28
N ASP A 95 -8.14 -9.21 4.38
CA ASP A 95 -9.58 -9.43 4.42
C ASP A 95 -10.32 -8.15 4.02
N CYS A 96 -10.82 -8.12 2.78
CA CYS A 96 -11.57 -6.98 2.28
C CYS A 96 -12.91 -6.74 3.00
N MET A 97 -13.42 -7.66 3.82
CA MET A 97 -14.61 -7.46 4.64
C MET A 97 -14.34 -6.76 5.96
N ASN A 98 -13.08 -6.68 6.39
CA ASN A 98 -12.71 -5.96 7.58
C ASN A 98 -13.05 -4.47 7.43
N HIS A 99 -13.45 -3.79 8.52
CA HIS A 99 -13.82 -2.37 8.46
C HIS A 99 -12.66 -1.49 7.98
N ILE A 100 -11.41 -1.85 8.26
CA ILE A 100 -10.24 -1.09 7.80
C ILE A 100 -10.20 -1.00 6.27
N THR A 101 -10.55 -2.07 5.58
CA THR A 101 -10.56 -2.12 4.12
C THR A 101 -11.89 -1.70 3.54
N LYS A 102 -12.99 -2.27 4.05
CA LYS A 102 -14.34 -2.02 3.55
C LYS A 102 -14.71 -0.53 3.62
N ASP A 103 -14.35 0.11 4.73
CA ASP A 103 -14.67 1.52 4.97
C ASP A 103 -13.48 2.45 4.61
N HIS A 104 -12.54 1.95 3.80
CA HIS A 104 -11.41 2.70 3.22
C HIS A 104 -10.57 3.48 4.24
N CYS A 105 -10.43 2.97 5.46
CA CYS A 105 -9.65 3.62 6.54
C CYS A 105 -8.17 3.81 6.18
N TYR A 106 -7.63 2.96 5.29
CA TYR A 106 -6.24 3.03 4.81
C TYR A 106 -6.00 4.10 3.75
N TRP A 107 -7.06 4.58 3.09
CA TRP A 107 -6.97 5.46 1.94
C TRP A 107 -6.16 6.74 2.17
N PRO A 108 -6.23 7.43 3.34
CA PRO A 108 -5.40 8.60 3.59
C PRO A 108 -3.91 8.33 3.47
N LEU A 109 -3.46 7.15 3.93
CA LEU A 109 -2.03 6.81 3.90
C LEU A 109 -1.55 6.53 2.47
N VAL A 110 -2.38 5.86 1.68
CA VAL A 110 -2.12 5.54 0.28
C VAL A 110 -2.10 6.81 -0.57
N SER A 111 -3.05 7.71 -0.33
CA SER A 111 -3.13 9.03 -0.98
C SER A 111 -1.89 9.87 -0.69
N ASP A 112 -1.48 9.93 0.58
CA ASP A 112 -0.28 10.65 1.02
C ASP A 112 0.98 10.09 0.39
N LEU A 113 1.14 8.76 0.38
CA LEU A 113 2.27 8.09 -0.25
C LEU A 113 2.33 8.42 -1.75
N SER A 114 1.20 8.32 -2.45
CA SER A 114 1.12 8.64 -3.89
C SER A 114 1.47 10.10 -4.18
N ASN A 115 0.99 11.04 -3.35
CA ASN A 115 1.32 12.47 -3.46
C ASN A 115 2.82 12.71 -3.27
N VAL A 116 3.43 12.08 -2.27
CA VAL A 116 4.87 12.21 -2.00
C VAL A 116 5.70 11.59 -3.13
N LEU A 117 5.31 10.41 -3.63
CA LEU A 117 5.98 9.72 -4.74
C LEU A 117 5.81 10.43 -6.09
N SER A 118 4.80 11.28 -6.25
CA SER A 118 4.69 12.14 -7.45
C SER A 118 5.89 13.08 -7.65
N HIS A 119 6.64 13.37 -6.58
CA HIS A 119 7.87 14.16 -6.63
C HIS A 119 9.07 13.29 -6.95
N GLN A 120 9.65 13.44 -8.15
CA GLN A 120 10.77 12.62 -8.64
C GLN A 120 11.90 12.41 -7.61
N PRO A 121 12.47 13.43 -6.93
CA PRO A 121 13.59 13.20 -6.00
C PRO A 121 13.24 12.27 -4.84
N ILE A 122 11.97 12.25 -4.43
CA ILE A 122 11.48 11.41 -3.34
C ILE A 122 11.27 9.97 -3.84
N ALA A 123 10.67 9.80 -5.02
CA ALA A 123 10.54 8.49 -5.66
C ALA A 123 11.90 7.81 -5.91
N LEU A 124 12.92 8.57 -6.35
CA LEU A 124 14.27 8.04 -6.54
C LEU A 124 14.89 7.58 -5.20
N LYS A 125 14.68 8.33 -4.10
CA LYS A 125 15.10 7.91 -2.75
C LYS A 125 14.41 6.62 -2.33
N PHE A 126 13.10 6.50 -2.58
CA PHE A 126 12.36 5.26 -2.32
C PHE A 126 12.97 4.07 -3.07
N MET A 127 13.22 4.21 -4.38
CA MET A 127 13.76 3.12 -5.21
C MET A 127 15.23 2.81 -4.95
N SER A 128 15.97 3.73 -4.33
CA SER A 128 17.34 3.50 -3.88
C SER A 128 17.44 2.69 -2.59
N ASP A 129 16.35 2.64 -1.83
CA ASP A 129 16.30 2.02 -0.51
C ASP A 129 15.75 0.58 -0.59
N ASN A 130 16.63 -0.38 -0.35
CA ASN A 130 16.26 -1.80 -0.39
C ASN A 130 15.30 -2.20 0.73
N GLY A 131 15.35 -1.54 1.89
CA GLY A 131 14.46 -1.80 3.01
C GLY A 131 13.04 -1.35 2.69
N LEU A 132 12.88 -0.15 2.12
CA LEU A 132 11.59 0.35 1.65
C LEU A 132 11.00 -0.53 0.55
N LEU A 133 11.80 -0.91 -0.44
CA LEU A 133 11.32 -1.80 -1.51
C LEU A 133 10.89 -3.16 -0.95
N SER A 134 11.66 -3.76 -0.05
CA SER A 134 11.29 -5.04 0.58
C SER A 134 9.98 -4.92 1.36
N MET A 135 9.82 -3.86 2.14
CA MET A 135 8.59 -3.60 2.90
C MET A 135 7.39 -3.34 1.99
N TRP A 136 7.60 -2.60 0.90
CA TRP A 136 6.56 -2.29 -0.08
C TRP A 136 6.10 -3.51 -0.86
N PHE A 137 7.02 -4.34 -1.37
CA PHE A 137 6.66 -5.56 -2.05
C PHE A 137 6.05 -6.61 -1.10
N GLY A 138 6.48 -6.65 0.17
CA GLY A 138 5.81 -7.43 1.21
C GLY A 138 4.36 -6.96 1.45
N PHE A 139 4.10 -5.66 1.40
CA PHE A 139 2.74 -5.12 1.42
C PHE A 139 1.94 -5.55 0.19
N LEU A 140 2.49 -5.44 -1.02
CA LEU A 140 1.82 -5.87 -2.24
C LEU A 140 1.47 -7.35 -2.24
N GLN A 141 2.32 -8.21 -1.67
CA GLN A 141 2.02 -9.63 -1.49
C GLN A 141 0.75 -9.86 -0.64
N MET A 142 0.48 -9.02 0.36
CA MET A 142 -0.74 -9.13 1.18
C MET A 142 -2.02 -8.85 0.38
N LEU A 143 -1.91 -8.12 -0.74
CA LEU A 143 -3.04 -7.85 -1.65
C LEU A 143 -3.18 -8.94 -2.73
N GLN A 144 -2.14 -9.74 -2.97
CA GLN A 144 -2.13 -10.73 -4.03
C GLN A 144 -2.92 -11.98 -3.63
N GLY A 145 -4.11 -12.13 -4.23
CA GLY A 145 -5.05 -13.23 -3.94
C GLY A 145 -6.11 -12.90 -2.88
N MET A 146 -6.30 -11.61 -2.55
CA MET A 146 -7.38 -11.19 -1.65
C MET A 146 -8.76 -11.44 -2.27
N ASN A 147 -9.68 -11.99 -1.47
CA ASN A 147 -11.12 -12.15 -1.76
C ASN A 147 -11.43 -12.57 -3.22
N VAL A 148 -10.84 -13.67 -3.67
CA VAL A 148 -11.08 -14.26 -4.99
C VAL A 148 -12.57 -14.57 -5.17
N ASN A 149 -13.13 -14.18 -6.31
CA ASN A 149 -14.53 -14.47 -6.61
C ASN A 149 -14.71 -15.96 -6.87
N GLU A 150 -15.52 -16.62 -6.04
CA GLU A 150 -15.97 -17.99 -6.27
C GLU A 150 -17.28 -17.96 -7.08
N ARG A 151 -17.33 -18.78 -8.12
CA ARG A 151 -18.53 -18.88 -8.96
C ARG A 151 -19.52 -19.84 -8.29
N GLU A 152 -20.61 -19.31 -7.76
CA GLU A 152 -21.75 -20.13 -7.33
C GLU A 152 -22.46 -20.72 -8.56
N LEU A 153 -22.60 -22.04 -8.60
CA LEU A 153 -23.23 -22.77 -9.71
C LEU A 153 -24.63 -23.31 -9.39
N ASP A 154 -24.96 -23.43 -8.10
CA ASP A 154 -26.12 -24.20 -7.64
C ASP A 154 -27.25 -23.35 -7.04
N ALA A 155 -26.96 -22.12 -6.58
CA ALA A 155 -27.94 -21.26 -5.91
C ALA A 155 -28.05 -19.89 -6.58
N HIS A 156 -29.29 -19.37 -6.68
CA HIS A 156 -29.51 -17.98 -7.06
C HIS A 156 -29.05 -17.07 -5.91
N ILE A 157 -28.04 -16.24 -6.18
CA ILE A 157 -27.63 -15.17 -5.27
C ILE A 157 -28.49 -13.94 -5.59
N GLU A 158 -29.36 -13.54 -4.66
CA GLU A 158 -30.19 -12.34 -4.82
C GLU A 158 -29.36 -11.04 -4.75
N PHE A 159 -28.25 -11.06 -3.99
CA PHE A 159 -27.30 -9.95 -3.86
C PHE A 159 -25.85 -10.45 -3.78
N GLU A 160 -24.99 -10.04 -4.72
CA GLU A 160 -23.55 -10.35 -4.64
C GLU A 160 -22.89 -9.65 -3.44
N PRO A 161 -21.96 -10.34 -2.73
CA PRO A 161 -21.17 -9.70 -1.69
C PRO A 161 -20.38 -8.50 -2.22
N SER A 162 -20.34 -7.40 -1.47
CA SER A 162 -19.57 -6.19 -1.84
C SER A 162 -18.04 -6.38 -1.74
N THR A 163 -17.56 -7.59 -1.45
CA THR A 163 -16.14 -7.94 -1.33
C THR A 163 -15.37 -7.66 -2.61
N TYR A 164 -15.94 -7.95 -3.77
CA TYR A 164 -15.26 -7.73 -5.05
C TYR A 164 -14.95 -6.25 -5.28
N TYR A 165 -15.84 -5.35 -4.85
CA TYR A 165 -15.64 -3.92 -4.97
C TYR A 165 -14.51 -3.47 -4.05
N ALA A 166 -14.50 -3.95 -2.81
CA ALA A 166 -13.46 -3.62 -1.85
C ALA A 166 -12.07 -4.16 -2.28
N SER A 167 -12.00 -5.38 -2.82
CA SER A 167 -10.73 -5.94 -3.34
C SER A 167 -10.24 -5.19 -4.58
N PHE A 168 -11.14 -4.92 -5.54
CA PHE A 168 -10.77 -4.14 -6.72
C PHE A 168 -10.31 -2.72 -6.37
N SER A 169 -11.03 -2.03 -5.47
CA SER A 169 -10.64 -0.70 -4.98
C SER A 169 -9.29 -0.74 -4.26
N ALA A 170 -9.05 -1.75 -3.42
CA ALA A 170 -7.75 -1.93 -2.76
C ALA A 170 -6.62 -2.17 -3.77
N GLU A 171 -6.84 -2.96 -4.82
CA GLU A 171 -5.85 -3.17 -5.88
C GLU A 171 -5.55 -1.86 -6.64
N LEU A 172 -6.59 -1.16 -7.09
CA LEU A 172 -6.45 0.06 -7.88
C LEU A 172 -5.80 1.19 -7.07
N GLU A 173 -6.28 1.40 -5.84
CA GLU A 173 -5.86 2.52 -5.02
C GLU A 173 -4.60 2.19 -4.22
N ALA A 174 -4.56 1.08 -3.49
CA ALA A 174 -3.47 0.78 -2.57
C ALA A 174 -2.24 0.18 -3.25
N SER A 175 -2.40 -0.48 -4.40
CA SER A 175 -1.29 -1.03 -5.19
C SER A 175 -0.98 -0.18 -6.42
N ALA A 176 -1.89 -0.14 -7.39
CA ALA A 176 -1.60 0.39 -8.72
C ALA A 176 -1.26 1.89 -8.70
N SER A 177 -1.98 2.70 -7.91
CA SER A 177 -1.76 4.15 -7.86
C SER A 177 -0.38 4.55 -7.29
N PRO A 178 0.05 4.07 -6.11
CA PRO A 178 1.42 4.30 -5.61
C PRO A 178 2.49 3.70 -6.52
N MET A 179 2.26 2.51 -7.09
CA MET A 179 3.20 1.89 -8.02
C MET A 179 3.39 2.77 -9.26
N TRP A 180 2.31 3.28 -9.84
CA TRP A 180 2.37 4.19 -10.97
C TRP A 180 3.11 5.48 -10.61
N ALA A 181 2.79 6.09 -9.46
CA ALA A 181 3.49 7.28 -8.97
C ALA A 181 5.01 7.03 -8.82
N LEU A 182 5.42 5.84 -8.41
CA LEU A 182 6.82 5.43 -8.25
C LEU A 182 7.52 5.24 -9.61
N ILE A 183 6.96 4.37 -10.47
CA ILE A 183 7.64 3.93 -11.70
C ILE A 183 7.52 4.95 -12.84
N SER A 184 6.57 5.88 -12.78
CA SER A 184 6.39 6.92 -13.81
C SER A 184 7.64 7.80 -14.00
N HIS A 185 8.57 7.81 -13.05
CA HIS A 185 9.84 8.54 -13.14
C HIS A 185 10.94 7.79 -13.91
N LEU A 186 10.75 6.50 -14.21
CA LEU A 186 11.75 5.61 -14.81
C LEU A 186 11.72 5.66 -16.35
N LYS A 187 12.12 6.80 -16.92
CA LYS A 187 11.97 7.07 -18.36
C LYS A 187 13.24 6.97 -19.20
N ASN A 188 14.41 6.92 -18.56
CA ASN A 188 15.68 7.05 -19.28
C ASN A 188 16.81 6.21 -18.65
N LYS A 189 17.96 6.17 -19.33
CA LYS A 189 19.14 5.40 -18.91
C LYS A 189 19.71 5.88 -17.56
N GLU A 190 19.57 7.16 -17.22
CA GLU A 190 20.04 7.71 -15.94
C GLU A 190 19.27 7.10 -14.77
N THR A 191 17.99 6.79 -14.97
CA THR A 191 17.16 6.10 -13.98
C THR A 191 17.30 4.57 -14.00
N GLY A 192 18.13 4.02 -14.88
CA GLY A 192 18.23 2.57 -15.13
C GLY A 192 18.60 1.75 -13.90
N GLN A 193 19.44 2.29 -13.00
CA GLN A 193 19.78 1.61 -11.74
C GLN A 193 18.57 1.41 -10.83
N TYR A 194 17.65 2.38 -10.79
CA TYR A 194 16.45 2.31 -9.98
C TYR A 194 15.45 1.32 -10.58
N THR A 195 15.31 1.32 -11.93
CA THR A 195 14.53 0.31 -12.65
C THR A 195 15.00 -1.11 -12.33
N ALA A 196 16.31 -1.35 -12.43
CA ALA A 196 16.89 -2.65 -12.11
C ALA A 196 16.61 -3.05 -10.65
N ASN A 197 16.69 -2.10 -9.71
CA ASN A 197 16.42 -2.38 -8.30
C ASN A 197 14.94 -2.73 -8.05
N VAL A 198 14.00 -1.97 -8.61
CA VAL A 198 12.56 -2.25 -8.49
C VAL A 198 12.22 -3.62 -9.10
N ILE A 199 12.74 -3.93 -10.30
CA ILE A 199 12.52 -5.23 -10.94
C ILE A 199 13.10 -6.36 -10.09
N LYS A 200 14.32 -6.19 -9.54
CA LYS A 200 14.93 -7.19 -8.67
C LYS A 200 14.03 -7.52 -7.48
N HIS A 201 13.52 -6.52 -6.77
CA HIS A 201 12.63 -6.74 -5.62
C HIS A 201 11.27 -7.32 -6.03
N CYS A 202 10.71 -6.90 -7.17
CA CYS A 202 9.51 -7.51 -7.74
C CYS A 202 9.68 -9.01 -8.02
N VAL A 203 10.79 -9.38 -8.67
CA VAL A 203 11.11 -10.77 -8.97
C VAL A 203 11.29 -11.60 -7.70
N VAL A 204 11.99 -11.08 -6.70
CA VAL A 204 12.14 -11.74 -5.39
C VAL A 204 10.77 -11.97 -4.76
N ALA A 205 9.92 -10.94 -4.72
CA ALA A 205 8.59 -11.03 -4.13
C ALA A 205 7.69 -12.03 -4.85
N LEU A 206 7.75 -12.10 -6.18
CA LEU A 206 7.02 -13.08 -6.98
C LEU A 206 7.52 -14.51 -6.73
N MET A 207 8.84 -14.72 -6.66
CA MET A 207 9.43 -16.03 -6.36
C MET A 207 9.01 -16.52 -4.96
N GLU A 208 9.02 -15.63 -3.97
CA GLU A 208 8.53 -15.94 -2.62
C GLU A 208 7.05 -16.31 -2.64
N TRP A 209 6.23 -15.53 -3.34
CA TRP A 209 4.81 -15.83 -3.48
C TRP A 209 4.56 -17.19 -4.13
N PHE A 210 5.28 -17.52 -5.22
CA PHE A 210 5.18 -18.84 -5.85
C PHE A 210 5.58 -19.97 -4.88
N LYS A 211 6.65 -19.77 -4.11
CA LYS A 211 7.12 -20.74 -3.12
C LYS A 211 6.09 -20.97 -2.01
N VAL A 212 5.53 -19.92 -1.43
CA VAL A 212 4.53 -20.02 -0.33
C VAL A 212 3.24 -20.70 -0.82
N ASN A 213 2.88 -20.50 -2.08
CA ASN A 213 1.71 -21.12 -2.69
C ASN A 213 2.01 -22.49 -3.34
N ASN A 214 3.19 -23.08 -3.08
CA ASN A 214 3.60 -24.40 -3.60
C ASN A 214 3.57 -24.55 -5.13
N PHE A 215 3.78 -23.47 -5.88
CA PHE A 215 3.97 -23.52 -7.33
C PHE A 215 5.39 -24.01 -7.67
N THR A 216 5.67 -25.29 -7.45
CA THR A 216 7.01 -25.85 -7.61
C THR A 216 7.29 -26.47 -8.98
N SER A 217 6.31 -26.65 -9.87
CA SER A 217 6.51 -27.05 -11.28
C SER A 217 5.24 -26.90 -12.14
N PRO A 218 5.36 -26.66 -13.48
CA PRO A 218 4.21 -26.53 -14.39
C PRO A 218 3.39 -27.81 -14.63
N ASN A 219 3.78 -28.97 -14.08
CA ASN A 219 3.35 -30.29 -14.56
C ASN A 219 2.79 -31.24 -13.47
N GLN A 220 2.23 -30.74 -12.36
CA GLN A 220 1.70 -31.64 -11.31
C GLN A 220 0.18 -31.87 -11.33
N ASP A 221 -0.59 -31.12 -12.12
CA ASP A 221 -2.05 -31.26 -12.17
C ASP A 221 -2.56 -31.92 -13.47
N LEU A 222 -1.99 -33.06 -13.86
CA LEU A 222 -2.52 -33.90 -14.95
C LEU A 222 -3.08 -35.26 -14.47
N HIS A 223 -3.12 -35.51 -13.17
CA HIS A 223 -3.73 -36.72 -12.63
C HIS A 223 -4.50 -36.45 -11.34
N ALA A 224 -5.74 -35.99 -11.49
CA ALA A 224 -6.83 -36.22 -10.54
C ALA A 224 -8.15 -36.34 -11.32
#